data_AF-G6C2A9-F1
#
_entry.id   AF-G6C2A9-F1
#
_cell.length_a   1.000
_cell.length_b   1.000
_cell.length_c   1.000
_cell.angle_alpha   90.00
_cell.angle_beta   90.00
_cell.angle_gamma   90.00
#
_symmetry.space_group_name_H-M   'P 1'
#
loop_
_entity.id
_entity.type
_entity.pdbx_description
1 polymer ?
#
loop_
_entity_poly.entity_id
_entity_poly.type
_entity_poly.pdbx_seq_one_letter_code
_entity_poly.pdbx_strand_id
1 'polypeptide(L)'
;MIDFRGERSIGLYTYLPSNKTNRSMENKGKIFLSGKESYGMKFAATEIAGAVDFINDTTGTITLRKNPNGTDTADSATAMALMKDTTVTNTKVTLTRGKAINKGNIVLQDNISNALGMFVNIDSDMTNEGTIKVSAIAPKVSDKYQFNVAMRADQGDLTYEGANAGSTEVINKNIIKLPGQGAMGMIASGTSTSGANTKYAVATNNTGATIEIDKEGTNISKDNFGMLATNQAEVVNKGTIKIGTSTGSVGMAALKQGTTHSTAKNEGTISINGPKATAVYNTGHFLMDNATAKINVKGSQSIGLYAQGIDATHTKTELKKGTVKSEDGAVGLYSDQANVILDNTSGNLKLVAGNGGLLFYNYKSSNPNQYDGSFTLKGAVTADIESGGYGFYLKNAIINSINGQVQGVPDFLDAMFDLAPGAQKLKVKMQAGGTFMVLHKPTGGSMKLTSVSSLANINSALGAKVELVAPTTGSYKVYSVYRGKLEINQNVNLDNDETSTTPDAFYKVDF
;
A
#
# COMPACT_ATOMS: atom_id res chain seq x y z
N MET A 1 38.47 6.47 7.13
CA MET A 1 37.67 5.33 6.65
C MET A 1 37.70 4.27 7.74
N ILE A 2 36.56 3.66 8.06
CA ILE A 2 36.44 2.52 8.96
C ILE A 2 35.96 1.34 8.11
N ASP A 3 36.64 0.19 8.16
CA ASP A 3 36.26 -1.06 7.46
C ASP A 3 36.32 -2.22 8.45
N PHE A 4 35.16 -2.59 9.02
CA PHE A 4 35.04 -3.66 9.99
C PHE A 4 34.49 -4.92 9.34
N ARG A 5 35.21 -6.03 9.55
CA ARG A 5 34.88 -7.35 8.97
C ARG A 5 34.44 -8.38 10.01
N GLY A 6 34.85 -8.22 11.26
CA GLY A 6 34.47 -9.11 12.36
C GLY A 6 33.09 -8.81 12.94
N GLU A 7 32.48 -9.81 13.57
CA GLU A 7 31.19 -9.69 14.25
C GLU A 7 31.22 -8.64 15.38
N ARG A 8 30.05 -8.07 15.70
CA ARG A 8 29.82 -7.16 16.83
C ARG A 8 30.72 -5.92 16.85
N SER A 9 31.18 -5.49 15.68
CA SER A 9 32.00 -4.29 15.53
C SER A 9 31.14 -3.04 15.69
N ILE A 10 31.69 -1.97 16.28
CA ILE A 10 31.00 -0.67 16.37
C ILE A 10 31.87 0.42 15.75
N GLY A 11 31.36 1.09 14.71
CA GLY A 11 32.02 2.19 14.01
C GLY A 11 32.28 3.38 14.92
N LEU A 12 31.21 4.03 15.36
CA LEU A 12 31.23 5.12 16.32
C LEU A 12 30.32 4.78 17.51
N TYR A 13 30.85 4.94 18.73
CA TYR A 13 30.14 4.56 19.94
C TYR A 13 30.29 5.64 21.02
N THR A 14 29.16 6.11 21.54
CA THR A 14 29.10 6.89 22.77
C THR A 14 28.51 5.99 23.83
N TYR A 15 29.35 5.59 24.79
CA TYR A 15 28.94 4.78 25.94
C TYR A 15 29.36 5.45 27.22
N LEU A 16 28.39 5.98 27.95
CA LEU A 16 28.58 6.65 29.23
C LEU A 16 27.53 6.11 30.19
N PRO A 17 27.79 4.96 30.83
CA PRO A 17 26.76 4.26 31.60
C PRO A 17 26.29 5.05 32.82
N SER A 18 27.20 5.76 33.49
CA SER A 18 26.92 6.45 34.76
C SER A 18 27.00 7.98 34.67
N ASN A 19 27.22 8.54 33.48
CA ASN A 19 27.39 9.98 33.27
C ASN A 19 26.47 10.50 32.17
N LYS A 20 26.08 11.78 32.26
CA LYS A 20 25.40 12.45 31.16
C LYS A 20 26.41 12.90 30.11
N THR A 21 25.96 13.12 28.88
CA THR A 21 26.79 13.58 27.78
C THR A 21 26.19 14.78 27.04
N ASN A 22 27.06 15.72 26.68
CA ASN A 22 26.79 16.79 25.71
C ASN A 22 27.62 16.60 24.44
N ARG A 23 28.24 15.43 24.25
CA ARG A 23 29.14 15.18 23.13
C ARG A 23 28.37 14.63 21.94
N SER A 24 28.23 15.46 20.90
CA SER A 24 27.72 15.04 19.60
C SER A 24 28.61 13.99 18.94
N MET A 25 27.98 13.12 18.15
CA MET A 25 28.64 12.11 17.33
C MET A 25 28.26 12.34 15.86
N GLU A 26 29.29 12.50 15.02
CA GLU A 26 29.10 12.83 13.61
C GLU A 26 30.00 11.94 12.73
N ASN A 27 29.40 11.24 11.77
CA ASN A 27 30.15 10.55 10.71
C ASN A 27 30.27 11.43 9.46
N LYS A 28 31.48 11.88 9.14
CA LYS A 28 31.81 12.60 7.88
C LYS A 28 32.49 11.72 6.83
N GLY A 29 32.80 10.47 7.18
CA GLY A 29 33.60 9.56 6.37
C GLY A 29 32.83 8.33 5.91
N LYS A 30 33.58 7.30 5.50
CA LYS A 30 33.04 6.00 5.09
C LYS A 30 33.20 4.97 6.21
N ILE A 31 32.11 4.30 6.56
CA ILE A 31 32.05 3.15 7.46
C ILE A 31 31.54 1.95 6.66
N PHE A 32 32.33 0.88 6.60
CA PHE A 32 31.93 -0.39 6.01
C PHE A 32 31.80 -1.44 7.12
N LEU A 33 30.66 -2.13 7.14
CA LEU A 33 30.37 -3.23 8.05
C LEU A 33 30.16 -4.49 7.23
N SER A 34 30.89 -5.54 7.59
CA SER A 34 30.73 -6.87 7.00
C SER A 34 30.53 -7.98 8.02
N GLY A 35 30.58 -7.67 9.32
CA GLY A 35 30.39 -8.66 10.38
C GLY A 35 28.97 -8.63 10.95
N LYS A 36 28.49 -9.80 11.36
CA LYS A 36 27.18 -9.99 11.99
C LYS A 36 27.02 -9.13 13.26
N GLU A 37 25.80 -8.66 13.53
CA GLU A 37 25.45 -7.89 14.74
C GLU A 37 26.32 -6.63 14.96
N SER A 38 26.84 -6.03 13.88
CA SER A 38 27.68 -4.83 13.95
C SER A 38 26.85 -3.54 13.88
N TYR A 39 27.41 -2.45 14.37
CA TYR A 39 26.75 -1.14 14.40
C TYR A 39 27.63 -0.08 13.73
N GLY A 40 27.09 0.68 12.79
CA GLY A 40 27.84 1.78 12.17
C GLY A 40 28.03 2.92 13.16
N MET A 41 26.92 3.34 13.76
CA MET A 41 26.85 4.31 14.84
C MET A 41 25.89 3.78 15.90
N LYS A 42 26.29 3.83 17.17
CA LYS A 42 25.43 3.45 18.31
C LYS A 42 25.53 4.50 19.42
N PHE A 43 24.40 4.84 20.03
CA PHE A 43 24.34 5.73 21.18
C PHE A 43 23.81 5.00 22.41
N ALA A 44 24.60 4.95 23.48
CA ALA A 44 24.29 4.30 24.75
C ALA A 44 24.70 5.20 25.93
N ALA A 45 24.00 6.34 26.08
CA ALA A 45 24.22 7.29 27.16
C ALA A 45 22.95 8.08 27.47
N THR A 46 22.95 8.79 28.60
CA THR A 46 21.94 9.80 28.91
C THR A 46 22.42 11.15 28.39
N GLU A 47 21.69 11.74 27.45
CA GLU A 47 21.98 13.10 26.98
C GLU A 47 21.76 14.17 28.08
N ILE A 48 22.57 15.24 28.07
CA ILE A 48 22.20 16.54 28.62
C ILE A 48 21.21 17.16 27.64
N ALA A 49 19.92 17.20 28.03
CA ALA A 49 18.80 17.47 27.12
C ALA A 49 19.08 18.56 26.06
N GLY A 50 18.95 18.19 24.79
CA GLY A 50 19.13 19.06 23.62
C GLY A 50 20.57 19.31 23.16
N ALA A 51 21.58 18.87 23.92
CA ALA A 51 22.99 19.19 23.66
C ALA A 51 23.73 18.22 22.72
N VAL A 52 23.14 17.07 22.38
CA VAL A 52 23.78 16.03 21.57
C VAL A 52 23.14 15.97 20.18
N ASP A 53 23.98 15.92 19.16
CA ASP A 53 23.58 15.55 17.81
C ASP A 53 24.15 14.15 17.46
N PHE A 54 23.36 13.32 16.79
CA PHE A 54 23.73 11.98 16.35
C PHE A 54 23.54 11.86 14.84
N ILE A 55 24.57 12.23 14.07
CA ILE A 55 24.43 12.58 12.65
C ILE A 55 25.33 11.72 11.76
N ASN A 56 24.76 11.09 10.73
CA ASN A 56 25.51 10.70 9.54
C ASN A 56 25.49 11.88 8.57
N ASP A 57 26.59 12.61 8.46
CA ASP A 57 26.64 13.90 7.77
C ASP A 57 26.46 13.74 6.25
N THR A 58 26.24 14.83 5.51
CA THR A 58 26.04 14.82 4.05
C THR A 58 27.18 14.11 3.29
N THR A 59 28.43 14.17 3.78
CA THR A 59 29.54 13.41 3.20
C THR A 59 29.69 12.00 3.76
N GLY A 60 28.97 11.69 4.83
CA GLY A 60 28.98 10.41 5.53
C GLY A 60 28.35 9.29 4.69
N THR A 61 29.00 8.12 4.70
CA THR A 61 28.45 6.90 4.10
C THR A 61 28.62 5.73 5.05
N ILE A 62 27.54 4.99 5.30
CA ILE A 62 27.58 3.72 6.05
C ILE A 62 27.09 2.61 5.12
N THR A 63 27.90 1.58 4.92
CA THR A 63 27.58 0.45 4.02
C THR A 63 27.61 -0.86 4.78
N LEU A 64 26.49 -1.57 4.75
CA LEU A 64 26.33 -2.93 5.26
C LEU A 64 26.39 -3.86 4.06
N ARG A 65 27.36 -4.77 4.07
CA ARG A 65 27.71 -5.59 2.90
C ARG A 65 28.23 -6.96 3.28
N LYS A 66 28.45 -7.80 2.27
CA LYS A 66 29.33 -8.96 2.42
C LYS A 66 30.79 -8.50 2.43
N ASN A 67 31.63 -9.17 3.20
CA ASN A 67 33.07 -8.96 3.19
C ASN A 67 33.62 -9.17 1.77
N PRO A 68 34.26 -8.15 1.14
CA PRO A 68 34.75 -8.27 -0.24
C PRO A 68 35.81 -9.35 -0.42
N ASN A 69 36.55 -9.68 0.64
CA ASN A 69 37.65 -10.62 0.62
C ASN A 69 37.38 -11.84 1.52
N GLY A 70 36.11 -12.09 1.89
CA GLY A 70 35.76 -13.14 2.84
C GLY A 70 34.31 -13.59 2.74
N THR A 71 33.87 -14.33 3.76
CA THR A 71 32.51 -14.90 3.83
C THR A 71 31.61 -14.18 4.82
N ASP A 72 32.15 -13.32 5.67
CA ASP A 72 31.37 -12.58 6.67
C ASP A 72 30.32 -11.70 5.99
N THR A 73 29.13 -11.66 6.59
CA THR A 73 27.99 -10.86 6.15
C THR A 73 27.55 -9.95 7.29
N ALA A 74 27.12 -8.74 6.94
CA ALA A 74 26.54 -7.78 7.88
C ALA A 74 25.12 -8.18 8.35
N ASP A 75 24.91 -9.47 8.63
CA ASP A 75 23.64 -10.02 9.08
C ASP A 75 23.26 -9.43 10.44
N SER A 76 22.01 -9.02 10.60
CA SER A 76 21.52 -8.34 11.80
C SER A 76 22.32 -7.08 12.19
N ALA A 77 23.13 -6.53 11.29
CA ALA A 77 23.87 -5.29 11.53
C ALA A 77 22.96 -4.08 11.36
N THR A 78 23.29 -2.97 12.02
CA THR A 78 22.53 -1.72 11.96
C THR A 78 23.43 -0.55 11.62
N ALA A 79 23.07 0.28 10.63
CA ALA A 79 23.89 1.44 10.25
C ALA A 79 23.88 2.51 11.36
N MET A 80 22.70 2.88 11.85
CA MET A 80 22.53 3.80 12.98
C MET A 80 21.52 3.24 13.99
N ALA A 81 21.93 3.07 15.24
CA ALA A 81 21.10 2.49 16.30
C ALA A 81 20.94 3.41 17.51
N LEU A 82 19.68 3.65 17.89
CA LEU A 82 19.29 4.34 19.10
C LEU A 82 18.38 3.42 19.93
N MET A 83 18.98 2.67 20.85
CA MET A 83 18.29 1.53 21.47
C MET A 83 18.38 1.50 22.98
N LYS A 84 17.39 0.87 23.62
CA LYS A 84 17.37 0.55 25.05
C LYS A 84 18.66 -0.18 25.42
N ASP A 85 19.33 0.33 26.44
CA ASP A 85 20.50 -0.29 27.03
C ASP A 85 20.37 -0.20 28.56
N THR A 86 20.20 -1.34 29.21
CA THR A 86 20.02 -1.44 30.66
C THR A 86 21.32 -1.25 31.43
N THR A 87 22.46 -1.21 30.75
CA THR A 87 23.76 -0.91 31.38
C THR A 87 23.97 0.59 31.59
N VAL A 88 23.12 1.45 30.99
CA VAL A 88 23.11 2.90 31.25
C VAL A 88 22.35 3.18 32.55
N THR A 89 23.09 3.14 33.65
CA THR A 89 22.60 3.23 35.03
C THR A 89 22.34 4.65 35.52
N ASN A 90 22.82 5.68 34.82
CA ASN A 90 22.59 7.08 35.20
C ASN A 90 21.09 7.42 35.24
N THR A 91 20.35 6.98 34.22
CA THR A 91 18.88 6.92 34.22
C THR A 91 18.41 5.85 33.23
N LYS A 92 18.73 6.07 31.95
CA LYS A 92 18.41 5.27 30.78
C LYS A 92 19.08 5.91 29.57
N VAL A 93 19.05 5.25 28.41
CA VAL A 93 19.43 5.88 27.14
C VAL A 93 18.39 6.96 26.81
N THR A 94 18.85 8.18 26.56
CA THR A 94 17.96 9.28 26.14
C THR A 94 18.61 10.10 25.05
N LEU A 95 17.85 10.40 24.01
CA LEU A 95 18.23 11.39 23.00
C LEU A 95 16.99 12.21 22.63
N THR A 96 17.14 13.52 22.63
CA THR A 96 16.11 14.49 22.29
C THR A 96 15.64 14.23 20.87
N ARG A 97 14.33 14.27 20.65
CA ARG A 97 13.76 14.11 19.31
C ARG A 97 14.34 15.14 18.33
N GLY A 98 14.48 14.73 17.07
CA GLY A 98 15.08 15.51 15.99
C GLY A 98 16.61 15.52 15.99
N LYS A 99 17.28 14.78 16.88
CA LYS A 99 18.75 14.78 16.98
C LYS A 99 19.44 13.61 16.27
N ALA A 100 18.73 12.53 15.97
CA ALA A 100 19.25 11.39 15.22
C ALA A 100 18.92 11.53 13.72
N ILE A 101 19.90 11.94 12.91
CA ILE A 101 19.66 12.30 11.51
C ILE A 101 20.66 11.61 10.57
N ASN A 102 20.14 10.95 9.53
CA ASN A 102 20.93 10.62 8.34
C ASN A 102 20.80 11.72 7.29
N LYS A 103 21.86 12.49 7.05
CA LYS A 103 21.97 13.47 5.95
C LYS A 103 22.72 12.91 4.74
N GLY A 104 23.57 11.91 4.95
CA GLY A 104 24.37 11.26 3.91
C GLY A 104 23.73 9.99 3.34
N ASN A 105 24.57 8.99 3.08
CA ASN A 105 24.16 7.73 2.46
C ASN A 105 24.21 6.56 3.43
N ILE A 106 23.17 5.74 3.44
CA ILE A 106 23.17 4.41 4.03
C ILE A 106 22.88 3.39 2.93
N VAL A 107 23.71 2.35 2.81
CA VAL A 107 23.60 1.34 1.76
C VAL A 107 23.61 -0.06 2.35
N LEU A 108 22.55 -0.83 2.10
CA LEU A 108 22.46 -2.26 2.40
C LEU A 108 22.55 -3.01 1.07
N GLN A 109 23.58 -3.84 0.90
CA GLN A 109 23.88 -4.50 -0.37
C GLN A 109 24.35 -5.95 -0.18
N ASP A 110 24.50 -6.66 -1.30
CA ASP A 110 24.86 -8.07 -1.36
C ASP A 110 23.81 -8.98 -0.70
N ASN A 111 24.17 -10.23 -0.38
CA ASN A 111 23.27 -11.23 0.19
C ASN A 111 23.29 -11.21 1.72
N ILE A 112 22.96 -10.07 2.33
CA ILE A 112 22.84 -9.91 3.79
C ILE A 112 21.39 -10.09 4.25
N SER A 113 21.19 -10.31 5.54
CA SER A 113 19.90 -10.64 6.16
C SER A 113 19.61 -9.84 7.42
N ASN A 114 18.34 -9.53 7.67
CA ASN A 114 17.86 -8.82 8.87
C ASN A 114 18.61 -7.51 9.18
N ALA A 115 19.29 -6.92 8.20
CA ALA A 115 20.09 -5.72 8.39
C ALA A 115 19.18 -4.49 8.42
N LEU A 116 19.57 -3.49 9.21
CA LEU A 116 18.80 -2.27 9.44
C LEU A 116 19.62 -1.04 9.01
N GLY A 117 19.03 -0.12 8.26
CA GLY A 117 19.64 1.19 8.03
C GLY A 117 19.60 2.03 9.31
N MET A 118 18.39 2.33 9.79
CA MET A 118 18.15 3.11 11.00
C MET A 118 17.20 2.35 11.93
N PHE A 119 17.54 2.27 13.22
CA PHE A 119 16.75 1.56 14.22
C PHE A 119 16.59 2.35 15.52
N VAL A 120 15.35 2.47 16.00
CA VAL A 120 15.05 3.08 17.30
C VAL A 120 14.05 2.25 18.09
N ASN A 121 14.30 2.09 19.40
CA ASN A 121 13.35 1.47 20.34
C ASN A 121 13.30 2.12 21.73
N ILE A 122 13.51 3.44 21.77
CA ILE A 122 13.36 4.28 22.97
C ILE A 122 12.38 5.43 22.69
N ASP A 123 12.05 6.24 23.69
CA ASP A 123 11.24 7.46 23.54
C ASP A 123 12.00 8.57 22.77
N SER A 124 12.13 8.37 21.47
CA SER A 124 12.79 9.29 20.55
C SER A 124 12.36 9.00 19.10
N ASP A 125 13.00 9.68 18.16
CA ASP A 125 12.82 9.49 16.74
C ASP A 125 14.16 9.39 15.99
N MET A 126 14.11 8.91 14.74
CA MET A 126 15.23 9.04 13.81
C MET A 126 14.76 9.48 12.43
N THR A 127 15.48 10.42 11.82
CA THR A 127 15.09 11.07 10.56
C THR A 127 16.09 10.79 9.42
N ASN A 128 15.58 10.40 8.26
CA ASN A 128 16.34 10.36 7.01
C ASN A 128 16.12 11.64 6.19
N GLU A 129 17.15 12.47 6.06
CA GLU A 129 17.23 13.64 5.16
C GLU A 129 18.13 13.35 3.93
N GLY A 130 18.89 12.26 3.98
CA GLY A 130 19.74 11.78 2.89
C GLY A 130 19.10 10.65 2.09
N THR A 131 19.92 9.68 1.67
CA THR A 131 19.47 8.50 0.94
C THR A 131 19.73 7.22 1.73
N ILE A 132 18.72 6.35 1.80
CA ILE A 132 18.90 4.97 2.23
C ILE A 132 18.58 4.05 1.04
N LYS A 133 19.52 3.20 0.66
CA LYS A 133 19.37 2.24 -0.44
C LYS A 133 19.48 0.81 0.07
N VAL A 134 18.46 -0.01 -0.19
CA VAL A 134 18.44 -1.44 0.12
C VAL A 134 18.44 -2.22 -1.19
N SER A 135 19.65 -2.43 -1.72
CA SER A 135 19.92 -3.27 -2.91
C SER A 135 20.18 -4.74 -2.58
N ALA A 136 20.24 -5.08 -1.29
CA ALA A 136 20.50 -6.44 -0.85
C ALA A 136 19.42 -7.43 -1.32
N ILE A 137 19.83 -8.68 -1.55
CA ILE A 137 18.92 -9.81 -1.77
C ILE A 137 18.82 -10.56 -0.45
N ALA A 138 17.70 -10.38 0.25
CA ALA A 138 17.47 -11.07 1.51
C ALA A 138 17.38 -12.59 1.28
N PRO A 139 18.06 -13.43 2.09
CA PRO A 139 17.89 -14.86 2.04
C PRO A 139 16.51 -15.27 2.58
N LYS A 140 16.10 -16.51 2.26
CA LYS A 140 14.87 -17.11 2.77
C LYS A 140 15.15 -18.21 3.78
N VAL A 141 14.35 -18.25 4.84
CA VAL A 141 14.28 -19.37 5.80
C VAL A 141 12.83 -19.85 5.84
N SER A 142 12.60 -21.14 5.58
CA SER A 142 11.25 -21.72 5.46
C SER A 142 10.37 -20.93 4.47
N ASP A 143 10.92 -20.65 3.29
CA ASP A 143 10.31 -19.87 2.20
C ASP A 143 9.93 -18.41 2.51
N LYS A 144 10.35 -17.87 3.66
CA LYS A 144 10.11 -16.49 4.09
C LYS A 144 11.40 -15.68 4.08
N TYR A 145 11.34 -14.46 3.54
CA TYR A 145 12.48 -13.55 3.53
C TYR A 145 12.90 -13.14 4.95
N GLN A 146 14.20 -13.05 5.17
CA GLN A 146 14.82 -12.38 6.31
C GLN A 146 15.07 -10.91 5.95
N PHE A 147 13.98 -10.13 5.97
CA PHE A 147 13.94 -8.81 5.35
C PHE A 147 15.05 -7.86 5.82
N ASN A 148 15.64 -7.14 4.87
CA ASN A 148 16.49 -5.99 5.15
C ASN A 148 15.63 -4.72 5.18
N VAL A 149 15.88 -3.82 6.12
CA VAL A 149 14.99 -2.68 6.38
C VAL A 149 15.76 -1.37 6.34
N ALA A 150 15.28 -0.38 5.60
CA ALA A 150 15.89 0.94 5.59
C ALA A 150 15.68 1.67 6.93
N MET A 151 14.45 1.72 7.45
CA MET A 151 14.14 2.36 8.74
C MET A 151 13.17 1.52 9.57
N ARG A 152 13.45 1.34 10.87
CA ARG A 152 12.62 0.57 11.80
C ARG A 152 12.42 1.30 13.13
N ALA A 153 11.16 1.45 13.52
CA ALA A 153 10.75 1.84 14.86
C ALA A 153 10.10 0.65 15.57
N ASP A 154 10.60 0.32 16.76
CA ASP A 154 9.92 -0.57 17.70
C ASP A 154 9.47 0.27 18.91
N GLN A 155 8.25 0.09 19.41
CA GLN A 155 7.76 0.95 20.49
C GLN A 155 8.61 0.76 21.76
N GLY A 156 9.12 1.88 22.29
CA GLY A 156 9.81 1.91 23.57
C GLY A 156 8.93 1.39 24.70
N ASP A 157 9.52 0.54 25.53
CA ASP A 157 8.89 -0.06 26.69
C ASP A 157 8.61 1.00 27.76
N LEU A 158 7.34 1.35 28.00
CA LEU A 158 6.94 2.38 28.95
C LEU A 158 7.32 2.09 30.40
N THR A 159 7.69 0.85 30.76
CA THR A 159 8.27 0.56 32.08
C THR A 159 9.70 1.07 32.20
N TYR A 160 10.47 1.00 31.11
CA TYR A 160 11.80 1.57 31.00
C TYR A 160 11.75 3.07 30.71
N GLU A 161 10.82 3.50 29.85
CA GLU A 161 10.74 4.89 29.39
C GLU A 161 9.99 5.81 30.37
N GLY A 162 9.11 5.27 31.21
CA GLY A 162 8.20 6.03 32.06
C GLY A 162 6.86 6.29 31.35
N ALA A 163 5.78 6.40 32.14
CA ALA A 163 4.41 6.45 31.62
C ALA A 163 4.07 7.67 30.74
N ASN A 164 4.92 8.71 30.76
CA ASN A 164 4.76 9.92 29.96
C ASN A 164 5.51 9.90 28.61
N ALA A 165 6.22 8.80 28.31
CA ALA A 165 6.94 8.69 27.05
C ALA A 165 6.01 8.74 25.83
N GLY A 166 6.53 9.25 24.73
CA GLY A 166 5.85 9.32 23.45
C GLY A 166 5.90 8.03 22.65
N SER A 167 5.32 8.09 21.45
CA SER A 167 5.45 7.06 20.42
C SER A 167 6.87 7.04 19.86
N THR A 168 7.47 5.87 19.67
CA THR A 168 8.79 5.76 19.02
C THR A 168 8.64 5.92 17.51
N GLU A 169 9.48 6.74 16.86
CA GLU A 169 9.24 7.12 15.46
C GLU A 169 10.44 6.99 14.52
N VAL A 170 10.18 6.63 13.26
CA VAL A 170 11.11 6.84 12.14
C VAL A 170 10.48 7.69 11.05
N ILE A 171 11.24 8.64 10.50
CA ILE A 171 10.73 9.65 9.58
C ILE A 171 11.60 9.72 8.33
N ASN A 172 11.04 9.44 7.16
CA ASN A 172 11.69 9.72 5.89
C ASN A 172 11.31 11.12 5.41
N LYS A 173 12.30 12.00 5.20
CA LYS A 173 12.12 13.34 4.62
C LYS A 173 12.72 13.49 3.22
N ASN A 174 13.40 12.46 2.71
CA ASN A 174 14.03 12.50 1.40
C ASN A 174 13.80 11.16 0.68
N ILE A 175 14.83 10.35 0.41
CA ILE A 175 14.70 9.21 -0.48
C ILE A 175 15.06 7.89 0.21
N ILE A 176 14.20 6.89 0.04
CA ILE A 176 14.48 5.48 0.28
C ILE A 176 14.36 4.73 -1.05
N LYS A 177 15.35 3.91 -1.40
CA LYS A 177 15.35 3.09 -2.62
C LYS A 177 15.42 1.60 -2.30
N LEU A 178 14.53 0.81 -2.90
CA LEU A 178 14.42 -0.64 -2.70
C LEU A 178 14.61 -1.42 -4.02
N PRO A 179 15.81 -1.42 -4.63
CA PRO A 179 16.07 -2.20 -5.85
C PRO A 179 16.39 -3.67 -5.60
N GLY A 180 16.50 -4.08 -4.33
CA GLY A 180 16.80 -5.45 -3.91
C GLY A 180 15.58 -6.38 -3.92
N GLN A 181 15.69 -7.48 -3.16
CA GLN A 181 14.62 -8.46 -2.99
C GLN A 181 14.41 -8.75 -1.51
N GLY A 182 13.14 -8.83 -1.07
CA GLY A 182 12.84 -8.97 0.34
C GLY A 182 13.37 -7.77 1.15
N ALA A 183 13.18 -6.55 0.63
CA ALA A 183 13.53 -5.31 1.29
C ALA A 183 12.28 -4.60 1.82
N MET A 184 12.44 -3.85 2.92
CA MET A 184 11.42 -2.97 3.47
C MET A 184 11.93 -1.52 3.57
N GLY A 185 11.13 -0.56 3.14
CA GLY A 185 11.47 0.84 3.27
C GLY A 185 11.35 1.30 4.72
N MET A 186 10.16 1.17 5.28
CA MET A 186 9.89 1.58 6.64
C MET A 186 9.03 0.54 7.36
N ILE A 187 9.36 0.23 8.61
CA ILE A 187 8.52 -0.62 9.46
C ILE A 187 8.32 0.05 10.82
N ALA A 188 7.08 -0.03 11.30
CA ALA A 188 6.73 0.27 12.68
C ALA A 188 6.20 -1.01 13.33
N SER A 189 6.65 -1.29 14.55
CA SER A 189 6.26 -2.48 15.29
C SER A 189 6.03 -2.23 16.77
N GLY A 190 4.92 -2.73 17.29
CA GLY A 190 4.72 -2.86 18.73
C GLY A 190 4.02 -1.68 19.36
N THR A 191 3.52 -1.95 20.57
CA THR A 191 2.90 -1.01 21.47
C THR A 191 3.41 -1.24 22.89
N SER A 192 3.23 -0.26 23.75
CA SER A 192 3.50 -0.41 25.18
C SER A 192 2.46 0.35 25.98
N THR A 193 2.02 -0.25 27.09
CA THR A 193 0.97 0.28 27.95
C THR A 193 1.49 0.40 29.38
N SER A 194 1.29 1.57 29.99
CA SER A 194 1.55 1.82 31.40
C SER A 194 0.42 2.65 31.99
N GLY A 195 -0.34 2.07 32.93
CA GLY A 195 -1.59 2.65 33.40
C GLY A 195 -2.61 2.81 32.26
N ALA A 196 -3.14 4.02 32.09
CA ALA A 196 -4.07 4.35 31.00
C ALA A 196 -3.38 4.80 29.69
N ASN A 197 -2.03 4.88 29.68
CA ASN A 197 -1.28 5.36 28.54
C ASN A 197 -0.83 4.20 27.66
N THR A 198 -1.34 4.12 26.44
CA THR A 198 -0.85 3.21 25.39
C THR A 198 -0.14 4.03 24.32
N LYS A 199 1.07 3.64 23.97
CA LYS A 199 1.86 4.20 22.87
C LYS A 199 2.18 3.13 21.84
N TYR A 200 2.50 3.56 20.64
CA TYR A 200 2.72 2.70 19.48
C TYR A 200 3.87 3.23 18.64
N ALA A 201 4.60 2.35 17.98
CA ALA A 201 5.62 2.76 17.02
C ALA A 201 4.96 3.43 15.81
N VAL A 202 5.64 4.44 15.24
CA VAL A 202 5.18 5.15 14.04
C VAL A 202 6.28 5.21 12.99
N ALA A 203 5.92 4.94 11.73
CA ALA A 203 6.80 5.21 10.60
C ALA A 203 6.12 6.16 9.62
N THR A 204 6.77 7.30 9.33
CA THR A 204 6.20 8.36 8.48
C THR A 204 7.04 8.62 7.24
N ASN A 205 6.48 8.43 6.05
CA ASN A 205 7.03 8.96 4.82
C ASN A 205 6.52 10.39 4.62
N ASN A 206 7.34 11.38 4.94
CA ASN A 206 6.91 12.76 5.07
C ASN A 206 6.61 13.44 3.72
N THR A 207 5.91 14.58 3.75
CA THR A 207 5.67 15.39 2.55
C THR A 207 6.99 15.71 1.84
N GLY A 208 7.02 15.54 0.51
CA GLY A 208 8.22 15.71 -0.32
C GLY A 208 9.15 14.49 -0.37
N ALA A 209 9.01 13.55 0.56
CA ALA A 209 9.82 12.33 0.59
C ALA A 209 9.30 11.27 -0.41
N THR A 210 10.20 10.41 -0.88
CA THR A 210 9.89 9.33 -1.82
C THR A 210 10.43 7.99 -1.34
N ILE A 211 9.61 6.95 -1.42
CA ILE A 211 10.04 5.54 -1.37
C ILE A 211 9.93 4.97 -2.78
N GLU A 212 11.05 4.60 -3.38
CA GLU A 212 11.14 4.04 -4.73
C GLU A 212 11.36 2.53 -4.67
N ILE A 213 10.42 1.77 -5.22
CA ILE A 213 10.44 0.31 -5.28
C ILE A 213 10.54 -0.11 -6.75
N ASP A 214 11.77 -0.14 -7.26
CA ASP A 214 12.04 -0.52 -8.64
C ASP A 214 13.47 -1.04 -8.78
N LYS A 215 13.70 -1.81 -9.83
CA LYS A 215 15.05 -2.28 -10.17
C LYS A 215 15.94 -1.10 -10.57
N GLU A 216 17.22 -1.21 -10.22
CA GLU A 216 18.27 -0.37 -10.82
C GLU A 216 19.11 -1.23 -11.77
N GLY A 217 19.29 -0.76 -13.00
CA GLY A 217 20.01 -1.48 -14.05
C GLY A 217 19.33 -2.79 -14.46
N THR A 218 20.11 -3.87 -14.48
CA THR A 218 19.68 -5.23 -14.87
C THR A 218 19.23 -6.09 -13.68
N ASN A 219 19.23 -5.55 -12.46
CA ASN A 219 18.83 -6.29 -11.27
C ASN A 219 17.35 -6.67 -11.30
N ILE A 220 16.99 -7.70 -10.54
CA ILE A 220 15.59 -8.08 -10.31
C ILE A 220 15.17 -7.51 -8.97
N SER A 221 14.13 -6.67 -8.98
CA SER A 221 13.44 -6.20 -7.79
C SER A 221 12.14 -6.97 -7.62
N LYS A 222 11.90 -7.55 -6.44
CA LYS A 222 10.64 -8.26 -6.14
C LYS A 222 10.39 -8.41 -4.65
N ASP A 223 9.12 -8.64 -4.31
CA ASP A 223 8.67 -8.99 -2.96
C ASP A 223 9.10 -7.97 -1.88
N ASN A 224 9.12 -6.69 -2.24
CA ASN A 224 9.50 -5.58 -1.37
C ASN A 224 8.28 -4.91 -0.74
N PHE A 225 8.46 -4.28 0.42
CA PHE A 225 7.42 -3.46 1.07
C PHE A 225 7.90 -2.00 1.18
N GLY A 226 7.08 -1.04 0.77
CA GLY A 226 7.39 0.37 0.99
C GLY A 226 7.28 0.71 2.48
N MET A 227 6.10 0.47 3.06
CA MET A 227 5.81 0.70 4.46
C MET A 227 5.00 -0.45 5.07
N LEU A 228 5.32 -0.86 6.29
CA LEU A 228 4.63 -1.94 7.01
C LEU A 228 4.34 -1.55 8.46
N ALA A 229 3.07 -1.65 8.86
CA ALA A 229 2.64 -1.61 10.26
C ALA A 229 2.36 -3.03 10.77
N THR A 230 2.98 -3.38 11.88
CA THR A 230 2.77 -4.67 12.58
C THR A 230 2.74 -4.48 14.09
N ASN A 231 2.24 -5.48 14.80
CA ASN A 231 2.13 -5.55 16.26
C ASN A 231 1.45 -4.30 16.84
N GLN A 232 0.35 -3.85 16.23
CA GLN A 232 -0.44 -2.68 16.64
C GLN A 232 0.21 -1.30 16.39
N ALA A 233 1.25 -1.24 15.57
CA ALA A 233 1.89 0.01 15.20
C ALA A 233 1.13 0.81 14.12
N GLU A 234 1.66 1.97 13.76
CA GLU A 234 1.13 2.85 12.72
C GLU A 234 2.15 3.18 11.63
N VAL A 235 1.70 3.21 10.37
CA VAL A 235 2.44 3.80 9.25
C VAL A 235 1.64 4.89 8.54
N VAL A 236 2.30 5.99 8.20
CA VAL A 236 1.67 7.16 7.56
C VAL A 236 2.44 7.59 6.32
N ASN A 237 1.79 7.55 5.15
CA ASN A 237 2.34 8.10 3.92
C ASN A 237 1.80 9.50 3.65
N LYS A 238 2.63 10.53 3.78
CA LYS A 238 2.38 11.93 3.36
C LYS A 238 3.10 12.30 2.07
N GLY A 239 4.18 11.58 1.76
CA GLY A 239 4.99 11.74 0.56
C GLY A 239 4.51 10.90 -0.61
N THR A 240 5.47 10.34 -1.35
CA THR A 240 5.22 9.48 -2.51
C THR A 240 5.79 8.08 -2.29
N ILE A 241 5.03 7.05 -2.66
CA ILE A 241 5.52 5.68 -2.82
C ILE A 241 5.36 5.30 -4.29
N LYS A 242 6.45 4.91 -4.96
CA LYS A 242 6.44 4.52 -6.37
C LYS A 242 6.88 3.07 -6.52
N ILE A 243 6.05 2.25 -7.13
CA ILE A 243 6.41 0.90 -7.54
C ILE A 243 6.55 0.89 -9.06
N GLY A 244 7.76 0.66 -9.54
CA GLY A 244 8.03 0.45 -10.96
C GLY A 244 7.79 -1.01 -11.32
N THR A 245 8.82 -1.68 -11.84
CA THR A 245 8.76 -3.07 -12.32
C THR A 245 8.91 -4.15 -11.23
N SER A 246 8.86 -3.75 -9.96
CA SER A 246 9.07 -4.66 -8.83
C SER A 246 7.85 -5.56 -8.57
N THR A 247 7.86 -6.78 -9.10
CA THR A 247 6.74 -7.73 -8.96
C THR A 247 6.57 -8.22 -7.53
N GLY A 248 5.34 -8.57 -7.13
CA GLY A 248 5.04 -9.09 -5.79
C GLY A 248 5.22 -8.06 -4.67
N SER A 249 5.49 -6.81 -5.01
CA SER A 249 5.80 -5.76 -4.03
C SER A 249 4.55 -5.02 -3.58
N VAL A 250 4.60 -4.52 -2.35
CA VAL A 250 3.51 -3.82 -1.70
C VAL A 250 3.93 -2.40 -1.34
N GLY A 251 3.12 -1.41 -1.67
CA GLY A 251 3.41 -0.01 -1.33
C GLY A 251 3.29 0.24 0.16
N MET A 252 2.13 -0.08 0.72
CA MET A 252 1.85 0.05 2.14
C MET A 252 1.01 -1.12 2.66
N ALA A 253 1.29 -1.57 3.89
CA ALA A 253 0.55 -2.64 4.53
C ALA A 253 0.23 -2.38 6.01
N ALA A 254 -0.97 -2.80 6.43
CA ALA A 254 -1.38 -2.90 7.82
C ALA A 254 -1.89 -4.31 8.11
N LEU A 255 -1.36 -4.94 9.16
CA LEU A 255 -1.64 -6.33 9.48
C LEU A 255 -2.54 -6.47 10.71
N LYS A 256 -3.48 -7.42 10.63
CA LYS A 256 -4.15 -8.02 11.79
C LYS A 256 -3.28 -9.13 12.38
N GLN A 257 -3.20 -9.20 13.71
CA GLN A 257 -2.50 -10.26 14.43
C GLN A 257 -3.31 -10.71 15.64
N GLY A 258 -3.83 -11.94 15.58
CA GLY A 258 -4.74 -12.46 16.60
C GLY A 258 -5.99 -11.57 16.73
N THR A 259 -6.21 -11.01 17.91
CA THR A 259 -7.31 -10.09 18.25
C THR A 259 -6.85 -8.63 18.28
N THR A 260 -5.84 -8.27 17.49
CA THR A 260 -5.29 -6.92 17.43
C THR A 260 -5.03 -6.51 15.98
N HIS A 261 -4.91 -5.21 15.73
CA HIS A 261 -4.68 -4.66 14.40
C HIS A 261 -3.64 -3.55 14.43
N SER A 262 -2.91 -3.43 13.33
CA SER A 262 -2.05 -2.28 13.04
C SER A 262 -2.77 -1.31 12.10
N THR A 263 -2.29 -0.07 12.01
CA THR A 263 -2.94 0.99 11.23
C THR A 263 -2.03 1.52 10.13
N ALA A 264 -2.61 1.76 8.96
CA ALA A 264 -1.95 2.42 7.85
C ALA A 264 -2.79 3.59 7.32
N LYS A 265 -2.17 4.76 7.16
CA LYS A 265 -2.85 5.97 6.66
C LYS A 265 -2.17 6.52 5.41
N ASN A 266 -2.95 6.75 4.36
CA ASN A 266 -2.49 7.42 3.14
C ASN A 266 -3.02 8.86 3.06
N GLU A 267 -2.11 9.82 3.17
CA GLU A 267 -2.34 11.25 2.94
C GLU A 267 -1.66 11.75 1.65
N GLY A 268 -0.69 11.00 1.14
CA GLY A 268 0.11 11.30 -0.05
C GLY A 268 -0.27 10.47 -1.28
N THR A 269 0.72 10.19 -2.13
CA THR A 269 0.53 9.43 -3.38
C THR A 269 1.18 8.05 -3.29
N ILE A 270 0.45 7.02 -3.73
CA ILE A 270 1.00 5.70 -4.04
C ILE A 270 0.75 5.44 -5.53
N SER A 271 1.80 5.15 -6.29
CA SER A 271 1.71 4.89 -7.73
C SER A 271 2.37 3.57 -8.10
N ILE A 272 1.67 2.73 -8.87
CA ILE A 272 2.18 1.49 -9.45
C ILE A 272 2.20 1.61 -10.96
N ASN A 273 3.34 1.32 -11.58
CA ASN A 273 3.51 1.33 -13.03
C ASN A 273 3.90 -0.04 -13.61
N GLY A 274 4.24 -1.03 -12.76
CA GLY A 274 4.60 -2.38 -13.20
C GLY A 274 3.55 -3.43 -12.82
N PRO A 275 3.71 -4.65 -13.34
CA PRO A 275 2.74 -5.72 -13.16
C PRO A 275 2.85 -6.38 -11.78
N LYS A 276 1.77 -7.04 -11.35
CA LYS A 276 1.71 -7.90 -10.16
C LYS A 276 2.16 -7.21 -8.86
N ALA A 277 1.83 -5.94 -8.66
CA ALA A 277 2.12 -5.21 -7.43
C ALA A 277 0.84 -4.68 -6.77
N THR A 278 0.89 -4.44 -5.46
CA THR A 278 -0.26 -3.99 -4.68
C THR A 278 0.05 -2.66 -4.00
N ALA A 279 -0.76 -1.63 -4.19
CA ALA A 279 -0.46 -0.31 -3.63
C ALA A 279 -0.73 -0.31 -2.13
N VAL A 280 -1.89 -0.86 -1.74
CA VAL A 280 -2.29 -1.03 -0.34
C VAL A 280 -2.74 -2.46 -0.10
N TYR A 281 -2.09 -3.15 0.83
CA TYR A 281 -2.52 -4.46 1.35
C TYR A 281 -3.03 -4.30 2.78
N ASN A 282 -4.30 -4.58 3.03
CA ASN A 282 -4.90 -4.39 4.35
C ASN A 282 -5.60 -5.64 4.87
N THR A 283 -5.10 -6.13 6.01
CA THR A 283 -5.85 -7.03 6.90
C THR A 283 -6.13 -6.39 8.26
N GLY A 284 -5.43 -5.29 8.59
CA GLY A 284 -5.66 -4.44 9.76
C GLY A 284 -6.58 -3.26 9.45
N HIS A 285 -6.18 -2.07 9.90
CA HIS A 285 -6.89 -0.82 9.63
C HIS A 285 -6.20 0.03 8.56
N PHE A 286 -6.98 0.49 7.58
CA PHE A 286 -6.53 1.43 6.55
C PHE A 286 -7.47 2.65 6.43
N LEU A 287 -6.88 3.84 6.33
CA LEU A 287 -7.59 5.10 6.16
C LEU A 287 -7.00 5.97 5.04
N MET A 288 -7.88 6.52 4.20
CA MET A 288 -7.57 7.59 3.25
C MET A 288 -8.61 8.72 3.39
N ASP A 289 -8.25 9.80 4.08
CA ASP A 289 -9.14 10.91 4.43
C ASP A 289 -8.62 12.30 4.00
N ASN A 290 -7.60 12.32 3.13
CA ASN A 290 -7.03 13.54 2.57
C ASN A 290 -7.45 13.72 1.09
N ALA A 291 -7.91 14.91 0.72
CA ALA A 291 -8.42 15.21 -0.62
C ALA A 291 -7.35 15.12 -1.72
N THR A 292 -6.07 15.34 -1.39
CA THR A 292 -4.96 15.22 -2.35
C THR A 292 -4.35 13.83 -2.39
N ALA A 293 -4.79 12.90 -1.51
CA ALA A 293 -4.28 11.54 -1.50
C ALA A 293 -4.64 10.81 -2.80
N LYS A 294 -3.71 9.99 -3.30
CA LYS A 294 -3.87 9.23 -4.55
C LYS A 294 -3.41 7.80 -4.40
N ILE A 295 -4.16 6.89 -5.01
CA ILE A 295 -3.76 5.52 -5.33
C ILE A 295 -3.93 5.36 -6.84
N ASN A 296 -2.82 5.39 -7.58
CA ASN A 296 -2.81 5.20 -9.03
C ASN A 296 -2.18 3.85 -9.34
N VAL A 297 -2.91 2.96 -10.00
CA VAL A 297 -2.43 1.61 -10.28
C VAL A 297 -2.50 1.32 -11.79
N LYS A 298 -1.36 0.93 -12.35
CA LYS A 298 -1.22 0.45 -13.72
C LYS A 298 -0.53 -0.90 -13.74
N GLY A 299 -0.78 -1.68 -14.78
CA GLY A 299 -0.08 -2.92 -15.03
C GLY A 299 -0.90 -4.16 -14.70
N SER A 300 -0.67 -5.21 -15.50
CA SER A 300 -1.44 -6.44 -15.42
C SER A 300 -1.35 -7.07 -14.02
N GLN A 301 -2.52 -7.46 -13.50
CA GLN A 301 -2.66 -8.11 -12.20
C GLN A 301 -2.19 -7.25 -11.01
N SER A 302 -1.96 -5.94 -11.21
CA SER A 302 -1.70 -5.02 -10.12
C SER A 302 -2.99 -4.56 -9.46
N ILE A 303 -2.92 -4.22 -8.18
CA ILE A 303 -4.08 -3.89 -7.36
C ILE A 303 -3.85 -2.56 -6.65
N GLY A 304 -4.80 -1.63 -6.74
CA GLY A 304 -4.76 -0.35 -6.04
C GLY A 304 -4.91 -0.54 -4.55
N LEU A 305 -6.06 -1.09 -4.14
CA LEU A 305 -6.36 -1.44 -2.76
C LEU A 305 -6.84 -2.87 -2.68
N TYR A 306 -6.16 -3.68 -1.86
CA TYR A 306 -6.56 -5.04 -1.54
C TYR A 306 -6.90 -5.13 -0.05
N ALA A 307 -8.19 -5.29 0.26
CA ALA A 307 -8.68 -5.52 1.62
C ALA A 307 -9.10 -6.99 1.78
N GLN A 308 -8.64 -7.63 2.85
CA GLN A 308 -8.89 -9.05 3.08
C GLN A 308 -9.29 -9.34 4.53
N GLY A 309 -10.32 -10.15 4.70
CA GLY A 309 -10.70 -10.75 5.98
C GLY A 309 -12.10 -10.38 6.46
N ILE A 310 -12.72 -11.31 7.21
CA ILE A 310 -14.11 -11.24 7.69
C ILE A 310 -14.28 -10.58 9.07
N ASP A 311 -13.17 -10.32 9.78
CA ASP A 311 -13.22 -9.78 11.14
C ASP A 311 -13.38 -8.26 11.11
N ALA A 312 -14.63 -7.79 11.05
CA ALA A 312 -14.96 -6.37 11.00
C ALA A 312 -14.47 -5.56 12.23
N THR A 313 -14.03 -6.21 13.31
CA THR A 313 -13.52 -5.54 14.52
C THR A 313 -12.06 -5.11 14.35
N HIS A 314 -11.29 -5.86 13.58
CA HIS A 314 -9.85 -5.67 13.43
C HIS A 314 -9.41 -5.49 11.97
N THR A 315 -10.31 -5.72 11.02
CA THR A 315 -10.11 -5.48 9.60
C THR A 315 -11.07 -4.38 9.16
N LYS A 316 -10.52 -3.20 8.86
CA LYS A 316 -11.29 -2.02 8.48
C LYS A 316 -10.59 -1.24 7.38
N THR A 317 -11.32 -0.90 6.33
CA THR A 317 -10.80 -0.06 5.24
C THR A 317 -11.77 1.08 4.99
N GLU A 318 -11.29 2.32 5.09
CA GLU A 318 -12.10 3.54 4.89
C GLU A 318 -11.47 4.48 3.85
N LEU A 319 -12.19 4.74 2.77
CA LEU A 319 -11.88 5.78 1.78
C LEU A 319 -12.88 6.93 1.96
N LYS A 320 -12.43 8.05 2.51
CA LYS A 320 -13.27 9.22 2.81
C LYS A 320 -13.06 10.38 1.85
N LYS A 321 -11.84 10.49 1.31
CA LYS A 321 -11.41 11.53 0.36
C LYS A 321 -10.28 10.98 -0.50
N GLY A 322 -9.91 11.72 -1.54
CA GLY A 322 -8.78 11.38 -2.41
C GLY A 322 -9.23 10.63 -3.65
N THR A 323 -8.26 10.13 -4.42
CA THR A 323 -8.50 9.48 -5.72
C THR A 323 -7.95 8.06 -5.75
N VAL A 324 -8.75 7.11 -6.24
CA VAL A 324 -8.28 5.78 -6.68
C VAL A 324 -8.49 5.67 -8.18
N LYS A 325 -7.42 5.38 -8.93
CA LYS A 325 -7.47 5.20 -10.39
C LYS A 325 -6.79 3.90 -10.81
N SER A 326 -7.47 3.06 -11.59
CA SER A 326 -6.89 1.86 -12.22
C SER A 326 -6.80 1.97 -13.74
N GLU A 327 -5.71 1.46 -14.33
CA GLU A 327 -5.43 1.44 -15.78
C GLU A 327 -4.64 0.17 -16.16
N ASP A 328 -4.49 -0.11 -17.46
CA ASP A 328 -3.52 -1.07 -18.02
C ASP A 328 -3.59 -2.50 -17.42
N GLY A 329 -4.79 -3.03 -17.21
CA GLY A 329 -5.02 -4.37 -16.67
C GLY A 329 -4.97 -4.49 -15.14
N ALA A 330 -4.93 -3.35 -14.45
CA ALA A 330 -4.99 -3.29 -12.98
C ALA A 330 -6.42 -3.30 -12.43
N VAL A 331 -6.56 -3.68 -11.17
CA VAL A 331 -7.79 -3.59 -10.38
C VAL A 331 -7.67 -2.42 -9.40
N GLY A 332 -8.66 -1.53 -9.36
CA GLY A 332 -8.67 -0.39 -8.45
C GLY A 332 -8.92 -0.82 -7.01
N LEU A 333 -10.07 -1.44 -6.77
CA LEU A 333 -10.53 -1.88 -5.46
C LEU A 333 -10.84 -3.38 -5.47
N TYR A 334 -10.15 -4.11 -4.62
CA TYR A 334 -10.37 -5.53 -4.39
C TYR A 334 -10.77 -5.78 -2.93
N SER A 335 -12.00 -6.26 -2.73
CA SER A 335 -12.49 -6.76 -1.46
C SER A 335 -12.55 -8.29 -1.44
N ASP A 336 -11.72 -8.94 -0.62
CA ASP A 336 -11.69 -10.40 -0.45
C ASP A 336 -12.25 -10.78 0.91
N GLN A 337 -13.57 -11.00 0.94
CA GLN A 337 -14.37 -11.26 2.14
C GLN A 337 -14.41 -10.09 3.15
N ALA A 338 -13.75 -8.98 2.84
CA ALA A 338 -13.75 -7.77 3.64
C ALA A 338 -14.95 -6.88 3.31
N ASN A 339 -15.13 -5.84 4.12
CA ASN A 339 -15.98 -4.70 3.81
C ASN A 339 -15.12 -3.46 3.65
N VAL A 340 -15.22 -2.78 2.50
CA VAL A 340 -14.55 -1.50 2.24
C VAL A 340 -15.58 -0.37 2.32
N ILE A 341 -15.34 0.60 3.20
CA ILE A 341 -16.23 1.75 3.38
C ILE A 341 -15.82 2.86 2.40
N LEU A 342 -16.75 3.20 1.51
CA LEU A 342 -16.64 4.30 0.55
C LEU A 342 -17.50 5.45 1.06
N ASP A 343 -16.87 6.43 1.71
CA ASP A 343 -17.55 7.53 2.38
C ASP A 343 -17.34 8.83 1.62
N ASN A 344 -18.32 9.20 0.80
CA ASN A 344 -18.31 10.46 0.08
C ASN A 344 -19.20 11.54 0.72
N THR A 345 -19.38 11.50 2.04
CA THR A 345 -20.09 12.58 2.77
C THR A 345 -19.42 13.94 2.58
N SER A 346 -18.10 13.95 2.36
CA SER A 346 -17.33 15.18 2.12
C SER A 346 -17.33 15.66 0.66
N GLY A 347 -17.85 14.87 -0.29
CA GLY A 347 -17.80 15.17 -1.73
C GLY A 347 -16.40 15.12 -2.38
N ASN A 348 -15.39 14.61 -1.67
CA ASN A 348 -13.98 14.62 -2.11
C ASN A 348 -13.41 13.23 -2.43
N LEU A 349 -14.22 12.18 -2.48
CA LEU A 349 -13.80 10.84 -2.93
C LEU A 349 -14.01 10.69 -4.44
N LYS A 350 -12.95 10.30 -5.16
CA LYS A 350 -12.97 10.02 -6.60
C LYS A 350 -12.53 8.60 -6.88
N LEU A 351 -13.33 7.86 -7.63
CA LEU A 351 -13.08 6.48 -8.01
C LEU A 351 -13.12 6.39 -9.54
N VAL A 352 -12.02 5.95 -10.16
CA VAL A 352 -11.84 6.04 -11.62
C VAL A 352 -11.33 4.71 -12.19
N ALA A 353 -11.99 4.19 -13.22
CA ALA A 353 -11.40 3.21 -14.13
C ALA A 353 -10.99 3.91 -15.41
N GLY A 354 -9.69 3.96 -15.67
CA GLY A 354 -9.11 4.39 -16.94
C GLY A 354 -8.95 3.23 -17.92
N ASN A 355 -8.38 3.51 -19.09
CA ASN A 355 -8.22 2.52 -20.16
C ASN A 355 -7.57 1.21 -19.67
N GLY A 356 -8.24 0.09 -19.89
CA GLY A 356 -7.79 -1.25 -19.48
C GLY A 356 -7.93 -1.54 -17.98
N GLY A 357 -8.36 -0.58 -17.14
CA GLY A 357 -8.49 -0.75 -15.70
C GLY A 357 -9.87 -1.26 -15.28
N LEU A 358 -9.91 -2.16 -14.29
CA LEU A 358 -11.13 -2.60 -13.62
C LEU A 358 -11.29 -1.84 -12.29
N LEU A 359 -12.47 -1.32 -11.97
CA LEU A 359 -12.66 -0.58 -10.71
C LEU A 359 -12.98 -1.48 -9.52
N PHE A 360 -13.99 -2.33 -9.62
CA PHE A 360 -14.49 -3.15 -8.50
C PHE A 360 -14.29 -4.65 -8.75
N TYR A 361 -13.74 -5.34 -7.75
CA TYR A 361 -13.59 -6.79 -7.72
C TYR A 361 -13.86 -7.34 -6.32
N ASN A 362 -14.60 -8.45 -6.18
CA ASN A 362 -14.99 -8.99 -4.87
C ASN A 362 -14.99 -10.53 -4.74
N TYR A 363 -14.31 -11.22 -5.65
CA TYR A 363 -14.20 -12.68 -5.62
C TYR A 363 -13.22 -13.14 -4.54
N LYS A 364 -13.50 -14.28 -3.89
CA LYS A 364 -12.57 -14.86 -2.91
C LYS A 364 -11.24 -15.22 -3.58
N SER A 365 -10.14 -14.85 -2.94
CA SER A 365 -8.82 -15.32 -3.37
C SER A 365 -8.68 -16.84 -3.22
N SER A 366 -9.30 -17.40 -2.17
CA SER A 366 -9.30 -18.84 -1.85
C SER A 366 -10.22 -19.68 -2.72
N ASN A 367 -11.30 -19.08 -3.26
CA ASN A 367 -12.21 -19.72 -4.20
C ASN A 367 -12.69 -18.69 -5.24
N PRO A 368 -11.96 -18.53 -6.35
CA PRO A 368 -12.27 -17.51 -7.36
C PRO A 368 -13.60 -17.68 -8.12
N ASN A 369 -14.46 -18.63 -7.73
CA ASN A 369 -15.82 -18.79 -8.26
C ASN A 369 -16.90 -18.23 -7.32
N GLN A 370 -16.54 -17.80 -6.11
CA GLN A 370 -17.45 -17.20 -5.14
C GLN A 370 -17.08 -15.74 -4.88
N TYR A 371 -18.08 -14.89 -4.69
CA TYR A 371 -17.90 -13.49 -4.32
C TYR A 371 -18.52 -13.26 -2.93
N ASP A 372 -17.72 -12.75 -2.00
CA ASP A 372 -18.14 -12.49 -0.60
C ASP A 372 -17.58 -11.16 -0.07
N GLY A 373 -16.78 -10.43 -0.86
CA GLY A 373 -16.37 -9.08 -0.48
C GLY A 373 -17.50 -8.07 -0.74
N SER A 374 -17.58 -7.05 0.11
CA SER A 374 -18.55 -5.97 -0.04
C SER A 374 -17.96 -4.57 0.09
N PHE A 375 -18.76 -3.58 -0.32
CA PHE A 375 -18.45 -2.16 -0.28
C PHE A 375 -19.63 -1.40 0.35
N THR A 376 -19.42 -0.78 1.51
CA THR A 376 -20.43 0.07 2.15
C THR A 376 -20.35 1.49 1.64
N LEU A 377 -21.45 2.01 1.11
CA LEU A 377 -21.59 3.37 0.60
C LEU A 377 -22.09 4.32 1.69
N LYS A 378 -21.44 5.48 1.84
CA LYS A 378 -21.94 6.63 2.63
C LYS A 378 -21.96 7.89 1.79
N GLY A 379 -23.04 8.66 1.89
CA GLY A 379 -23.25 9.86 1.06
C GLY A 379 -23.51 9.51 -0.41
N ALA A 380 -23.17 10.44 -1.31
CA ALA A 380 -23.36 10.29 -2.76
C ALA A 380 -22.06 9.82 -3.42
N VAL A 381 -21.81 8.51 -3.41
CA VAL A 381 -20.60 7.92 -4.03
C VAL A 381 -20.76 7.85 -5.55
N THR A 382 -19.73 8.28 -6.28
CA THR A 382 -19.67 8.20 -7.75
C THR A 382 -18.45 7.43 -8.21
N ALA A 383 -18.61 6.61 -9.25
CA ALA A 383 -17.54 5.95 -9.97
C ALA A 383 -17.51 6.45 -11.41
N ASP A 384 -16.37 6.93 -11.88
CA ASP A 384 -16.17 7.40 -13.25
C ASP A 384 -15.49 6.30 -14.09
N ILE A 385 -16.16 5.86 -15.15
CA ILE A 385 -15.65 4.86 -16.07
C ILE A 385 -15.23 5.56 -17.36
N GLU A 386 -13.93 5.81 -17.50
CA GLU A 386 -13.34 6.47 -18.67
C GLU A 386 -13.34 5.53 -19.89
N SER A 387 -12.97 6.07 -21.05
CA SER A 387 -12.83 5.30 -22.28
C SER A 387 -11.89 4.10 -22.10
N GLY A 388 -12.38 2.90 -22.47
CA GLY A 388 -11.66 1.64 -22.30
C GLY A 388 -11.59 1.10 -20.86
N GLY A 389 -12.16 1.82 -19.88
CA GLY A 389 -12.25 1.36 -18.48
C GLY A 389 -13.42 0.41 -18.23
N TYR A 390 -13.32 -0.38 -17.15
CA TYR A 390 -14.30 -1.38 -16.74
C TYR A 390 -14.80 -1.11 -15.32
N GLY A 391 -16.11 -1.05 -15.12
CA GLY A 391 -16.70 -0.89 -13.78
C GLY A 391 -16.65 -2.18 -12.96
N PHE A 392 -17.26 -3.24 -13.49
CA PHE A 392 -17.50 -4.49 -12.79
C PHE A 392 -17.09 -5.72 -13.59
N TYR A 393 -16.97 -6.85 -12.89
CA TYR A 393 -16.61 -8.13 -13.47
C TYR A 393 -17.44 -9.25 -12.86
N LEU A 394 -18.15 -10.02 -13.69
CA LEU A 394 -19.01 -11.13 -13.28
C LEU A 394 -18.65 -12.42 -14.05
N LYS A 395 -18.38 -13.50 -13.31
CA LYS A 395 -18.10 -14.85 -13.85
C LYS A 395 -19.38 -15.66 -13.94
N ASN A 396 -19.46 -16.48 -15.00
CA ASN A 396 -20.46 -17.54 -15.15
C ASN A 396 -21.92 -17.04 -15.01
N ALA A 397 -22.19 -15.79 -15.41
CA ALA A 397 -23.54 -15.27 -15.45
C ALA A 397 -24.44 -16.19 -16.28
N ILE A 398 -25.68 -16.41 -15.85
CA ILE A 398 -26.64 -17.23 -16.59
C ILE A 398 -27.43 -16.30 -17.50
N ILE A 399 -27.47 -16.60 -18.80
CA ILE A 399 -28.32 -15.90 -19.75
C ILE A 399 -29.60 -16.71 -19.92
N ASN A 400 -30.75 -16.07 -19.69
CA ASN A 400 -32.06 -16.70 -19.88
C ASN A 400 -32.25 -17.12 -21.35
N SER A 401 -32.55 -18.39 -21.59
CA SER A 401 -32.67 -18.95 -22.93
C SER A 401 -33.89 -18.46 -23.73
N ILE A 402 -34.88 -17.84 -23.08
CA ILE A 402 -36.11 -17.37 -23.70
C ILE A 402 -35.99 -15.87 -24.03
N ASN A 403 -35.69 -15.04 -23.03
CA ASN A 403 -35.71 -13.58 -23.19
C ASN A 403 -34.31 -12.95 -23.33
N GLY A 404 -33.23 -13.73 -23.22
CA GLY A 404 -31.85 -13.27 -23.42
C GLY A 404 -31.34 -12.31 -22.35
N GLN A 405 -32.04 -12.16 -21.22
CA GLN A 405 -31.61 -11.31 -20.10
C GLN A 405 -30.48 -11.99 -19.30
N VAL A 406 -29.52 -11.18 -18.86
CA VAL A 406 -28.47 -11.61 -17.93
C VAL A 406 -29.08 -11.76 -16.53
N GLN A 407 -29.08 -12.98 -16.01
CA GLN A 407 -29.59 -13.29 -14.68
C GLN A 407 -28.50 -13.11 -13.63
N GLY A 408 -28.90 -12.75 -12.41
CA GLY A 408 -28.01 -12.62 -11.26
C GLY A 408 -27.21 -11.32 -11.18
N VAL A 409 -27.33 -10.40 -12.15
CA VAL A 409 -26.74 -9.06 -12.05
C VAL A 409 -27.28 -8.27 -10.84
N PRO A 410 -28.62 -8.21 -10.60
CA PRO A 410 -29.15 -7.59 -9.39
C PRO A 410 -28.57 -8.19 -8.11
N ASP A 411 -28.63 -9.51 -7.98
CA ASP A 411 -28.15 -10.22 -6.78
C ASP A 411 -26.65 -10.00 -6.55
N PHE A 412 -25.85 -10.01 -7.62
CA PHE A 412 -24.41 -9.75 -7.57
C PHE A 412 -24.11 -8.32 -7.11
N LEU A 413 -24.75 -7.31 -7.69
CA LEU A 413 -24.51 -5.91 -7.34
C LEU A 413 -25.09 -5.58 -5.96
N ASP A 414 -26.25 -6.12 -5.61
CA ASP A 414 -26.85 -5.95 -4.29
C ASP A 414 -26.09 -6.69 -3.19
N ALA A 415 -25.37 -7.78 -3.51
CA ALA A 415 -24.43 -8.41 -2.57
C ALA A 415 -23.08 -7.67 -2.49
N MET A 416 -22.63 -7.06 -3.59
CA MET A 416 -21.37 -6.31 -3.63
C MET A 416 -21.43 -5.00 -2.83
N PHE A 417 -22.59 -4.34 -2.78
CA PHE A 417 -22.74 -3.04 -2.13
C PHE A 417 -23.63 -3.10 -0.91
N ASP A 418 -23.39 -2.22 0.05
CA ASP A 418 -24.30 -1.93 1.16
C ASP A 418 -24.57 -0.44 1.26
N LEU A 419 -25.77 -0.07 1.70
CA LEU A 419 -26.16 1.33 1.89
C LEU A 419 -26.18 1.64 3.38
N ALA A 420 -25.32 2.54 3.83
CA ALA A 420 -25.47 3.11 5.16
C ALA A 420 -26.77 3.93 5.25
N PRO A 421 -27.31 4.19 6.46
CA PRO A 421 -28.49 5.04 6.63
C PRO A 421 -28.32 6.39 5.92
N GLY A 422 -29.28 6.73 5.05
CA GLY A 422 -29.26 7.96 4.25
C GLY A 422 -28.30 7.97 3.06
N ALA A 423 -27.62 6.87 2.75
CA ALA A 423 -26.78 6.74 1.56
C ALA A 423 -27.63 6.65 0.28
N GLN A 424 -27.06 7.10 -0.84
CA GLN A 424 -27.65 6.94 -2.18
C GLN A 424 -27.05 5.71 -2.88
N LYS A 425 -27.70 5.26 -3.95
CA LYS A 425 -27.13 4.26 -4.86
C LYS A 425 -25.75 4.70 -5.35
N LEU A 426 -24.86 3.75 -5.62
CA LEU A 426 -23.62 4.03 -6.34
C LEU A 426 -23.99 4.55 -7.73
N LYS A 427 -23.57 5.78 -8.05
CA LYS A 427 -23.70 6.34 -9.39
C LYS A 427 -22.49 5.98 -10.23
N VAL A 428 -22.69 5.18 -11.25
CA VAL A 428 -21.64 4.79 -12.20
C VAL A 428 -21.77 5.68 -13.43
N LYS A 429 -20.91 6.69 -13.50
CA LYS A 429 -20.85 7.65 -14.59
C LYS A 429 -20.02 7.09 -15.72
N MET A 430 -20.69 6.78 -16.82
CA MET A 430 -20.05 6.28 -18.02
C MET A 430 -19.53 7.46 -18.86
N GLN A 431 -18.27 7.40 -19.29
CA GLN A 431 -17.77 8.24 -20.38
C GLN A 431 -17.85 7.48 -21.71
N ALA A 432 -17.70 8.21 -22.82
CA ALA A 432 -17.65 7.60 -24.14
C ALA A 432 -16.54 6.53 -24.24
N GLY A 433 -16.90 5.33 -24.67
CA GLY A 433 -16.03 4.16 -24.75
C GLY A 433 -15.85 3.37 -23.45
N GLY A 434 -16.45 3.79 -22.34
CA GLY A 434 -16.40 3.05 -21.08
C GLY A 434 -17.25 1.78 -21.08
N THR A 435 -16.88 0.80 -20.27
CA THR A 435 -17.62 -0.48 -20.12
C THR A 435 -18.13 -0.65 -18.70
N PHE A 436 -19.44 -0.80 -18.53
CA PHE A 436 -20.05 -0.96 -17.21
C PHE A 436 -19.67 -2.31 -16.58
N MET A 437 -19.86 -3.43 -17.28
CA MET A 437 -19.60 -4.77 -16.75
C MET A 437 -18.98 -5.73 -17.76
N VAL A 438 -18.01 -6.52 -17.32
CA VAL A 438 -17.48 -7.67 -18.06
C VAL A 438 -18.20 -8.95 -17.63
N LEU A 439 -18.70 -9.72 -18.59
CA LEU A 439 -19.27 -11.05 -18.40
C LEU A 439 -18.27 -12.11 -18.88
N HIS A 440 -17.69 -12.86 -17.95
CA HIS A 440 -16.71 -13.90 -18.25
C HIS A 440 -17.35 -15.28 -18.29
N LYS A 441 -17.34 -15.91 -19.47
CA LYS A 441 -17.89 -17.25 -19.73
C LYS A 441 -19.35 -17.38 -19.28
N PRO A 442 -20.27 -16.52 -19.74
CA PRO A 442 -21.68 -16.71 -19.43
C PRO A 442 -22.18 -18.06 -19.98
N THR A 443 -23.17 -18.63 -19.31
CA THR A 443 -23.78 -19.93 -19.68
C THR A 443 -25.27 -19.77 -19.98
N GLY A 444 -25.92 -20.82 -20.49
CA GLY A 444 -27.34 -20.79 -20.86
C GLY A 444 -27.58 -20.36 -22.30
N GLY A 445 -28.44 -19.35 -22.49
CA GLY A 445 -28.87 -18.84 -23.81
C GLY A 445 -27.90 -17.86 -24.47
N SER A 446 -28.41 -17.17 -25.49
CA SER A 446 -27.74 -16.04 -26.15
C SER A 446 -28.26 -14.73 -25.61
N MET A 447 -27.38 -13.74 -25.43
CA MET A 447 -27.83 -12.40 -25.05
C MET A 447 -28.60 -11.77 -26.21
N LYS A 448 -29.81 -11.26 -25.93
CA LYS A 448 -30.67 -10.60 -26.91
C LYS A 448 -30.49 -9.09 -26.83
N LEU A 449 -30.33 -8.42 -27.97
CA LEU A 449 -30.09 -6.96 -28.02
C LEU A 449 -31.25 -6.14 -27.43
N THR A 450 -32.48 -6.64 -27.49
CA THR A 450 -33.64 -6.01 -26.83
C THR A 450 -33.45 -5.82 -25.31
N SER A 451 -32.62 -6.64 -24.66
CA SER A 451 -32.41 -6.61 -23.21
C SER A 451 -31.65 -5.38 -22.70
N VAL A 452 -31.02 -4.62 -23.59
CA VAL A 452 -30.19 -3.43 -23.28
C VAL A 452 -30.61 -2.20 -24.09
N SER A 453 -31.86 -2.19 -24.56
CA SER A 453 -32.40 -1.21 -25.51
C SER A 453 -32.59 0.21 -24.94
N SER A 454 -32.82 0.36 -23.63
CA SER A 454 -33.01 1.68 -23.00
C SER A 454 -32.30 1.79 -21.65
N LEU A 455 -31.90 3.02 -21.28
CA LEU A 455 -31.27 3.29 -19.98
C LEU A 455 -32.19 2.92 -18.80
N ALA A 456 -33.50 3.14 -18.95
CA ALA A 456 -34.48 2.76 -17.94
C ALA A 456 -34.53 1.23 -17.73
N ASN A 457 -34.53 0.45 -18.83
CA ASN A 457 -34.50 -1.01 -18.77
C ASN A 457 -33.18 -1.54 -18.20
N ILE A 458 -32.07 -0.87 -18.49
CA ILE A 458 -30.77 -1.22 -17.91
C ILE A 458 -30.81 -0.98 -16.40
N ASN A 459 -31.19 0.23 -15.96
CA ASN A 459 -31.22 0.59 -14.53
C ASN A 459 -32.21 -0.24 -13.71
N SER A 460 -33.32 -0.70 -14.28
CA SER A 460 -34.22 -1.63 -13.59
C SER A 460 -33.63 -3.03 -13.41
N ALA A 461 -32.61 -3.40 -14.19
CA ALA A 461 -31.92 -4.69 -14.14
C ALA A 461 -30.61 -4.68 -13.33
N LEU A 462 -30.22 -3.55 -12.72
CA LEU A 462 -28.97 -3.43 -11.92
C LEU A 462 -29.16 -3.70 -10.41
N GLY A 463 -30.40 -3.86 -9.95
CA GLY A 463 -30.72 -4.02 -8.53
C GLY A 463 -30.98 -2.71 -7.79
N ALA A 464 -31.04 -2.80 -6.47
CA ALA A 464 -31.43 -1.70 -5.60
C ALA A 464 -30.29 -0.72 -5.28
N LYS A 465 -29.02 -1.13 -5.42
CA LYS A 465 -27.87 -0.37 -4.88
C LYS A 465 -27.01 0.36 -5.90
N VAL A 466 -27.23 0.16 -7.20
CA VAL A 466 -26.44 0.76 -8.30
C VAL A 466 -27.33 1.50 -9.30
N GLU A 467 -26.82 2.59 -9.84
CA GLU A 467 -27.44 3.38 -10.91
C GLU A 467 -26.38 3.72 -11.98
N LEU A 468 -26.65 3.38 -13.24
CA LEU A 468 -25.85 3.79 -14.38
C LEU A 468 -26.30 5.17 -14.86
N VAL A 469 -25.32 6.06 -15.05
CA VAL A 469 -25.50 7.38 -15.65
C VAL A 469 -24.78 7.37 -17.01
N ALA A 470 -25.56 7.48 -18.09
CA ALA A 470 -25.05 7.52 -19.45
C ALA A 470 -24.26 8.81 -19.74
N PRO A 471 -23.26 8.80 -20.65
CA PRO A 471 -22.60 10.01 -21.10
C PRO A 471 -23.60 10.92 -21.84
N THR A 472 -23.33 12.22 -21.85
CA THR A 472 -24.12 13.19 -22.63
C THR A 472 -23.95 13.01 -24.14
N THR A 473 -22.79 12.51 -24.57
CA THR A 473 -22.42 12.32 -25.97
C THR A 473 -21.54 11.07 -26.11
N GLY A 474 -21.65 10.38 -27.24
CA GLY A 474 -20.85 9.20 -27.56
C GLY A 474 -21.36 7.90 -26.95
N SER A 475 -20.85 6.79 -27.47
CA SER A 475 -21.28 5.43 -27.13
C SER A 475 -20.65 4.91 -25.85
N TYR A 476 -21.35 4.03 -25.11
CA TYR A 476 -20.83 3.33 -23.93
C TYR A 476 -21.31 1.89 -23.92
N LYS A 477 -20.57 0.97 -23.29
CA LYS A 477 -20.89 -0.46 -23.28
C LYS A 477 -21.52 -0.85 -21.94
N VAL A 478 -22.68 -1.49 -21.97
CA VAL A 478 -23.29 -2.06 -20.75
C VAL A 478 -22.58 -3.36 -20.38
N TYR A 479 -22.43 -4.26 -21.36
CA TYR A 479 -21.77 -5.54 -21.20
C TYR A 479 -20.65 -5.70 -22.24
N SER A 480 -19.52 -6.25 -21.80
CA SER A 480 -18.49 -6.84 -22.66
C SER A 480 -18.45 -8.34 -22.37
N VAL A 481 -18.60 -9.17 -23.41
CA VAL A 481 -18.87 -10.60 -23.25
C VAL A 481 -17.69 -11.45 -23.70
N TYR A 482 -16.98 -12.05 -22.75
CA TYR A 482 -15.90 -12.97 -23.09
C TYR A 482 -16.40 -14.43 -23.11
N ARG A 483 -16.28 -15.09 -24.26
CA ARG A 483 -16.69 -16.49 -24.50
C ARG A 483 -18.20 -16.75 -24.26
N GLY A 484 -19.06 -15.86 -24.79
CA GLY A 484 -20.52 -16.00 -24.77
C GLY A 484 -21.13 -16.10 -26.16
N LYS A 485 -22.46 -15.96 -26.25
CA LYS A 485 -23.25 -15.94 -27.50
C LYS A 485 -24.11 -14.68 -27.58
N LEU A 486 -24.16 -14.04 -28.75
CA LEU A 486 -25.09 -12.96 -29.09
C LEU A 486 -26.20 -13.49 -29.99
N GLU A 487 -27.42 -13.01 -29.79
CA GLU A 487 -28.54 -13.17 -30.73
C GLU A 487 -29.08 -11.80 -31.13
N ILE A 488 -29.05 -11.53 -32.44
CA ILE A 488 -29.67 -10.34 -33.05
C ILE A 488 -31.16 -10.64 -33.24
N ASN A 489 -32.00 -10.18 -32.31
CA ASN A 489 -33.44 -10.49 -32.28
C ASN A 489 -34.35 -9.30 -32.63
N GLN A 490 -33.77 -8.25 -33.22
CA GLN A 490 -34.46 -7.06 -33.72
C GLN A 490 -33.69 -6.52 -34.93
N ASN A 491 -34.33 -5.69 -35.76
CA ASN A 491 -33.66 -5.07 -36.90
C ASN A 491 -32.51 -4.17 -36.41
N VAL A 492 -31.34 -4.32 -37.05
CA VAL A 492 -30.13 -3.53 -36.78
C VAL A 492 -29.70 -2.87 -38.08
N ASN A 493 -29.41 -1.57 -38.05
CA ASN A 493 -28.70 -0.89 -39.11
C ASN A 493 -27.28 -0.54 -38.66
N LEU A 494 -26.31 -1.36 -39.08
CA LEU A 494 -24.90 -1.18 -38.72
C LEU A 494 -24.25 0.04 -39.40
N ASP A 495 -24.87 0.61 -40.44
CA ASP A 495 -24.40 1.82 -41.12
C ASP A 495 -24.76 3.11 -40.35
N ASN A 496 -25.69 3.02 -39.39
CA ASN A 496 -26.10 4.14 -38.52
C ASN A 496 -25.23 4.20 -37.25
N ASP A 497 -23.97 4.56 -37.42
CA ASP A 497 -23.02 4.72 -36.31
C ASP A 497 -23.23 6.02 -35.52
N GLU A 498 -22.33 6.30 -34.58
CA GLU A 498 -22.36 7.49 -33.71
C GLU A 498 -22.11 8.82 -34.44
N THR A 499 -21.77 8.79 -35.73
CA THR A 499 -21.68 9.96 -36.61
C THR A 499 -22.96 10.21 -37.42
N SER A 500 -23.91 9.26 -37.40
CA SER A 500 -25.21 9.39 -38.07
C SER A 500 -26.15 10.37 -37.33
N THR A 501 -27.08 10.99 -38.06
CA THR A 501 -28.12 11.85 -37.47
C THR A 501 -29.15 11.08 -36.64
N THR A 502 -29.26 9.76 -36.87
CA THR A 502 -30.08 8.84 -36.07
C THR A 502 -29.26 7.57 -35.77
N PRO A 503 -28.31 7.63 -34.84
CA PRO A 503 -27.49 6.48 -34.46
C PRO A 503 -28.38 5.34 -33.98
N ASP A 504 -28.08 4.12 -34.45
CA ASP A 504 -28.84 2.96 -34.01
C ASP A 504 -28.52 2.65 -32.54
N ALA A 505 -29.50 2.17 -31.76
CA ALA A 505 -29.37 1.93 -30.32
C ALA A 505 -28.37 0.82 -29.95
N PHE A 506 -27.82 0.10 -30.93
CA PHE A 506 -26.93 -1.06 -30.75
C PHE A 506 -25.46 -0.76 -30.45
N TYR A 507 -25.02 0.50 -30.50
CA TYR A 507 -23.66 0.87 -30.07
C TYR A 507 -23.37 0.54 -28.58
N LYS A 508 -24.40 0.14 -27.81
CA LYS A 508 -24.34 -0.10 -26.37
C LYS A 508 -23.78 -1.47 -25.96
N VAL A 509 -23.46 -2.33 -26.93
CA VAL A 509 -22.90 -3.68 -26.70
C VAL A 509 -21.75 -3.94 -27.65
N ASP A 510 -20.61 -4.38 -27.11
CA ASP A 510 -19.43 -4.78 -27.87
C ASP A 510 -19.09 -6.23 -27.49
N PHE A 511 -18.89 -7.10 -28.49
CA PHE A 511 -18.75 -8.55 -28.33
C PHE A 511 -17.33 -9.04 -28.49
#